data_AF-A0A0P9B3V9-F1
#
_entry.id   AF-A0A0P9B3V9-F1
#
_cell.length_a   1.000
_cell.length_b   1.000
_cell.length_c   1.000
_cell.angle_alpha   90.00
_cell.angle_beta   90.00
_cell.angle_gamma   90.00
#
_symmetry.space_group_name_H-M   'P 1'
#
loop_
_entity.id
_entity.type
_entity.pdbx_description
1 polymer ?
#
loop_
_entity_poly.entity_id
_entity_poly.type
_entity_poly.pdbx_seq_one_letter_code
_entity_poly.pdbx_strand_id
1 'polypeptide(L)'
;MFDKILAQLKTKYKDLGLSETILKGIANKLARSVEKEEDIETAVAGVEDDLKIFQSLADQNRTLASKVAELEKGKAPDPNPTPEPTPNPEPPKPTGGEDVPEWAKTLTEKLDKQAEYITGLQTEKVNKTNAEKLVSKLKELGVNESFYGLHVQGKTFEKDDEIDAFATTVKEAEDKYLQDTSNEKLKSKDVPLFGQTPKEGEISPDVANYIKNKYNNETNN
;
A
#
# COMPACT_ATOMS: atom_id res chain seq x y z
N MET A 1 -18.98 -18.85 11.25
CA MET A 1 -18.22 -18.48 10.03
C MET A 1 -16.79 -19.00 10.06
N PHE A 2 -16.03 -18.65 11.09
CA PHE A 2 -14.68 -19.18 11.35
C PHE A 2 -14.57 -20.72 11.21
N ASP A 3 -15.42 -21.50 11.88
CA ASP A 3 -15.31 -22.97 11.86
C ASP A 3 -15.55 -23.56 10.47
N LYS A 4 -16.45 -22.96 9.69
CA LYS A 4 -16.75 -23.38 8.31
C LYS A 4 -15.56 -23.09 7.39
N ILE A 5 -14.99 -21.89 7.49
CA ILE A 5 -13.77 -21.51 6.77
C ILE A 5 -12.60 -22.44 7.15
N LEU A 6 -12.39 -22.70 8.45
CA LEU A 6 -11.32 -23.56 8.93
C LEU A 6 -11.47 -25.01 8.43
N ALA A 7 -12.70 -25.54 8.45
CA ALA A 7 -12.97 -26.88 7.93
C ALA A 7 -12.67 -26.97 6.43
N GLN A 8 -13.03 -25.95 5.65
CA GLN A 8 -12.75 -25.93 4.21
C GLN A 8 -11.26 -25.76 3.92
N LEU A 9 -10.55 -24.89 4.65
CA LEU A 9 -9.09 -24.75 4.55
C LEU A 9 -8.38 -26.08 4.85
N LYS A 10 -8.76 -26.77 5.93
CA LYS A 10 -8.21 -28.09 6.29
C LYS A 10 -8.46 -29.13 5.22
N THR A 11 -9.64 -29.13 4.60
CA THR A 11 -10.02 -30.13 3.61
C THR A 11 -9.31 -29.89 2.28
N LYS A 12 -9.34 -28.65 1.79
CA LYS A 12 -8.79 -28.25 0.49
C LYS A 12 -7.27 -28.25 0.46
N TYR A 13 -6.64 -27.87 1.57
CA TYR A 13 -5.18 -27.71 1.67
C TYR A 13 -4.50 -28.72 2.60
N LYS A 14 -5.13 -29.88 2.83
CA LYS A 14 -4.57 -30.97 3.65
C LYS A 14 -3.17 -31.39 3.17
N ASP A 15 -2.94 -31.34 1.86
CA ASP A 15 -1.72 -31.84 1.22
C ASP A 15 -0.53 -30.88 1.38
N LEU A 16 -0.78 -29.63 1.83
CA LEU A 16 0.27 -28.65 2.12
C LEU A 16 0.99 -28.89 3.45
N GLY A 17 0.52 -29.82 4.30
CA GLY A 17 1.20 -30.17 5.55
C GLY A 17 1.31 -29.02 6.56
N LEU A 18 0.49 -27.98 6.44
CA LEU A 18 0.53 -26.79 7.29
C LEU A 18 0.02 -27.08 8.71
N SER A 19 0.59 -26.36 9.69
CA SER A 19 0.15 -26.48 11.08
C SER A 19 -1.26 -25.90 11.26
N GLU A 20 -2.00 -26.45 12.22
CA GLU A 20 -3.35 -25.99 12.52
C GLU A 20 -3.37 -24.51 12.97
N THR A 21 -2.30 -24.04 13.60
CA THR A 21 -2.15 -22.63 14.02
C THR A 21 -2.17 -21.68 12.82
N ILE A 22 -1.47 -22.03 11.72
CA ILE A 22 -1.46 -21.23 10.50
C ILE A 22 -2.87 -21.20 9.89
N LEU A 23 -3.51 -22.36 9.77
CA LEU A 23 -4.87 -22.46 9.22
C LEU A 23 -5.89 -21.69 10.08
N LYS A 24 -5.76 -21.73 11.41
CA LYS A 24 -6.59 -20.94 12.34
C LYS A 24 -6.36 -19.45 12.18
N GLY A 25 -5.11 -19.00 11.98
CA GLY A 25 -4.79 -17.60 11.73
C GLY A 25 -5.48 -17.06 10.47
N ILE A 26 -5.39 -17.80 9.36
CA ILE A 26 -6.05 -17.43 8.10
C ILE A 26 -7.57 -17.50 8.23
N ALA A 27 -8.11 -18.53 8.86
CA ALA A 27 -9.55 -18.63 9.11
C ALA A 27 -10.08 -17.43 9.93
N ASN A 28 -9.31 -16.94 10.91
CA ASN A 28 -9.69 -15.78 11.71
C ASN A 28 -9.69 -14.49 10.87
N LYS A 29 -8.68 -14.33 9.99
CA LYS A 29 -8.62 -13.19 9.06
C LYS A 29 -9.79 -13.20 8.09
N LEU A 30 -10.09 -14.35 7.47
CA LEU A 30 -11.21 -14.49 6.53
C LEU A 30 -12.56 -14.34 7.22
N ALA A 31 -12.73 -14.85 8.43
CA ALA A 31 -13.98 -14.73 9.18
C ALA A 31 -14.36 -13.27 9.52
N ARG A 32 -13.42 -12.33 9.43
CA ARG A 32 -13.69 -10.89 9.63
C ARG A 32 -14.18 -10.19 8.36
N SER A 33 -13.96 -10.76 7.18
CA SER A 33 -14.30 -10.16 5.89
C SER A 33 -15.37 -10.93 5.12
N VAL A 34 -15.56 -12.21 5.44
CA VAL A 34 -16.54 -13.08 4.77
C VAL A 34 -17.82 -13.12 5.62
N GLU A 35 -18.86 -12.46 5.15
CA GLU A 35 -20.16 -12.36 5.84
C GLU A 35 -21.14 -13.49 5.44
N LYS A 36 -21.04 -13.98 4.19
CA LYS A 36 -21.96 -14.99 3.63
C LYS A 36 -21.26 -16.32 3.39
N GLU A 37 -21.99 -17.41 3.59
CA GLU A 37 -21.47 -18.78 3.40
C GLU A 37 -21.09 -19.09 1.95
N GLU A 38 -21.78 -18.48 1.00
CA GLU A 38 -21.54 -18.59 -0.43
C GLU A 38 -20.13 -18.07 -0.83
N ASP A 39 -19.62 -17.08 -0.10
CA ASP A 39 -18.34 -16.43 -0.39
C ASP A 39 -17.13 -17.18 0.20
N ILE A 40 -17.36 -18.19 1.05
CA ILE A 40 -16.30 -18.93 1.73
C ILE A 40 -15.38 -19.61 0.72
N GLU A 41 -15.93 -20.27 -0.30
CA GLU A 41 -15.13 -21.03 -1.27
C GLU A 41 -14.17 -20.12 -2.05
N THR A 42 -14.67 -18.98 -2.51
CA THR A 42 -13.88 -17.94 -3.20
C THR A 42 -12.82 -17.35 -2.29
N ALA A 43 -13.19 -17.03 -1.04
CA ALA A 43 -12.27 -16.47 -0.07
C ALA A 43 -11.16 -17.45 0.34
N VAL A 44 -11.49 -18.74 0.49
CA VAL A 44 -10.55 -19.82 0.77
C VAL A 44 -9.63 -20.07 -0.42
N ALA A 45 -10.14 -19.98 -1.66
CA ALA A 45 -9.29 -20.04 -2.85
C ALA A 45 -8.34 -18.85 -2.95
N GLY A 46 -8.78 -17.65 -2.55
CA GLY A 46 -7.98 -16.42 -2.63
C GLY A 46 -6.76 -16.38 -1.70
N VAL A 47 -6.65 -17.30 -0.73
CA VAL A 47 -5.51 -17.40 0.19
C VAL A 47 -4.57 -18.57 -0.16
N GLU A 48 -4.79 -19.23 -1.30
CA GLU A 48 -3.98 -20.38 -1.73
C GLU A 48 -2.50 -20.05 -1.90
N ASP A 49 -2.19 -18.92 -2.53
CA ASP A 49 -0.81 -18.50 -2.78
C ASP A 49 -0.10 -18.19 -1.46
N ASP A 50 -0.78 -17.54 -0.51
CA ASP A 50 -0.26 -17.31 0.85
C ASP A 50 0.04 -18.65 1.55
N LEU A 51 -0.86 -19.64 1.45
CA LEU A 51 -0.68 -20.96 2.03
C LEU A 51 0.50 -21.73 1.42
N LYS A 52 0.72 -21.62 0.10
CA LYS A 52 1.89 -22.21 -0.57
C LYS A 52 3.20 -21.57 -0.11
N ILE A 53 3.21 -20.27 0.15
CA ILE A 53 4.38 -19.59 0.75
C ILE A 53 4.66 -20.15 2.14
N PHE A 54 3.64 -20.33 2.98
CA PHE A 54 3.81 -20.93 4.30
C PHE A 54 4.31 -22.38 4.24
N GLN A 55 3.87 -23.16 3.24
CA GLN A 55 4.33 -24.53 3.03
C GLN A 55 5.81 -24.54 2.63
N SER A 56 6.20 -23.69 1.67
CA SER A 56 7.61 -23.54 1.29
C SER A 56 8.49 -23.18 2.49
N LEU A 57 8.05 -22.27 3.36
CA LEU A 57 8.81 -21.89 4.55
C LEU A 57 8.89 -23.03 5.58
N ALA A 58 7.79 -23.76 5.78
CA ALA A 58 7.77 -24.91 6.68
C ALA A 58 8.74 -26.00 6.19
N ASP A 59 8.77 -26.26 4.88
CA ASP A 59 9.68 -27.23 4.26
C ASP A 59 11.14 -26.78 4.37
N GLN A 60 11.43 -25.50 4.10
CA GLN A 60 12.75 -24.92 4.31
C GLN A 60 13.22 -25.12 5.75
N ASN A 61 12.39 -24.77 6.74
CA ASN A 61 12.72 -24.96 8.15
C ASN A 61 12.98 -26.42 8.52
N ARG A 62 12.25 -27.37 7.92
CA ARG A 62 12.46 -28.79 8.13
C ARG A 62 13.80 -29.27 7.56
N THR A 63 14.14 -28.82 6.34
CA THR A 63 15.45 -29.07 5.74
C THR A 63 16.57 -28.52 6.62
N LEU A 64 16.41 -27.32 7.15
CA LEU A 64 17.39 -26.70 8.05
C LEU A 64 17.53 -27.46 9.35
N ALA A 65 16.43 -27.82 10.00
CA ALA A 65 16.44 -28.61 11.22
C ALA A 65 17.14 -29.97 11.01
N SER A 66 16.89 -30.64 9.88
CA SER A 66 17.58 -31.89 9.52
C SER A 66 19.08 -31.68 9.37
N LYS A 67 19.49 -30.61 8.69
CA LYS A 67 20.91 -30.31 8.46
C LYS A 67 21.64 -29.96 9.77
N VAL A 68 20.99 -29.22 10.67
CA VAL A 68 21.51 -28.95 12.02
C VAL A 68 21.67 -30.25 12.80
N ALA A 69 20.64 -31.11 12.80
CA ALA A 69 20.70 -32.40 13.50
C ALA A 69 21.78 -33.34 12.95
N GLU A 70 22.05 -33.33 11.64
CA GLU A 70 23.16 -34.09 11.04
C GLU A 70 24.53 -33.55 11.46
N LEU A 71 24.69 -32.23 11.54
CA LEU A 71 25.93 -31.61 12.02
C LEU A 71 26.18 -31.90 13.52
N GLU A 72 25.11 -31.95 14.32
CA GLU A 72 25.19 -32.37 15.71
C GLU A 72 25.54 -33.85 15.87
N LYS A 73 25.03 -34.73 14.99
CA LYS A 73 25.38 -36.17 14.97
C LYS A 73 26.76 -36.47 14.38
N GLY A 74 27.29 -35.59 13.53
CA GLY A 74 28.64 -35.69 12.96
C GLY A 74 29.77 -35.41 13.96
N LYS A 75 29.45 -34.92 15.17
CA LYS A 75 30.37 -35.00 16.32
C LYS A 75 30.42 -36.45 16.80
N ALA A 76 31.47 -37.18 16.42
CA ALA A 76 31.71 -38.53 16.92
C ALA A 76 31.80 -38.55 18.47
N PRO A 77 31.33 -39.62 19.15
CA PRO A 77 31.69 -39.87 20.53
C PRO A 77 33.20 -40.13 20.60
N ASP A 78 33.85 -39.48 21.56
CA ASP A 78 35.30 -39.59 21.82
C ASP A 78 35.71 -41.07 21.98
N PRO A 79 36.70 -41.59 21.21
CA PRO A 79 37.13 -42.96 21.33
C PRO A 79 38.27 -43.06 22.33
N ASN A 80 37.98 -43.28 23.62
CA ASN A 80 38.88 -44.08 24.46
C ASN A 80 38.21 -44.54 25.77
N PRO A 81 38.57 -45.75 26.27
CA PRO A 81 37.88 -46.39 27.38
C PRO A 81 38.26 -45.71 28.69
N THR A 82 37.27 -45.53 29.56
CA THR A 82 37.45 -45.10 30.95
C THR A 82 38.31 -46.12 31.72
N PRO A 83 39.32 -45.64 32.48
CA PRO A 83 39.51 -46.03 33.86
C PRO A 83 38.92 -44.94 34.78
N GLU A 84 38.34 -45.36 35.91
CA GLU A 84 37.75 -44.52 36.95
C GLU A 84 38.79 -43.57 37.64
N PRO A 85 38.42 -42.77 38.65
CA PRO A 85 37.76 -41.48 38.55
C PRO A 85 38.55 -40.33 39.26
N THR A 86 38.12 -39.08 39.02
CA THR A 86 38.41 -37.81 39.77
C THR A 86 39.75 -37.08 39.52
N PRO A 87 39.85 -35.75 39.83
CA PRO A 87 38.84 -34.69 39.94
C PRO A 87 39.02 -33.56 38.89
N ASN A 88 37.92 -32.87 38.61
CA ASN A 88 37.75 -31.79 37.63
C ASN A 88 38.85 -30.69 37.62
N PRO A 89 39.55 -30.45 36.50
CA PRO A 89 40.15 -29.15 36.20
C PRO A 89 39.22 -28.30 35.34
N GLU A 90 39.29 -26.98 35.56
CA GLU A 90 38.44 -25.95 34.96
C GLU A 90 38.21 -26.06 33.44
N PRO A 91 37.05 -25.63 32.94
CA PRO A 91 36.73 -25.69 31.52
C PRO A 91 37.78 -24.90 30.70
N PRO A 92 38.28 -25.47 29.59
CA PRO A 92 39.25 -24.78 28.76
C PRO A 92 38.58 -23.57 28.12
N LYS A 93 39.25 -22.42 28.27
CA LYS A 93 38.87 -21.18 27.58
C LYS A 93 38.85 -21.44 26.06
N PRO A 94 37.82 -20.99 25.33
CA PRO A 94 37.72 -21.23 23.90
C PRO A 94 38.89 -20.53 23.19
N THR A 95 39.75 -21.32 22.55
CA THR A 95 40.68 -20.83 21.54
C THR A 95 39.88 -20.50 20.29
N GLY A 96 39.88 -19.22 19.92
CA GLY A 96 39.12 -18.66 18.81
C GLY A 96 39.45 -19.29 17.46
N GLY A 97 38.39 -19.43 16.66
CA GLY A 97 38.40 -19.69 15.23
C GLY A 97 37.06 -19.21 14.69
N GLU A 98 37.01 -17.96 14.24
CA GLU A 98 35.82 -17.19 13.82
C GLU A 98 35.27 -17.57 12.44
N ASP A 99 35.33 -18.84 12.01
CA ASP A 99 34.80 -19.21 10.69
C ASP A 99 33.44 -19.91 10.80
N VAL A 100 32.40 -19.08 10.68
CA VAL A 100 31.05 -19.52 10.32
C VAL A 100 31.16 -20.42 9.08
N PRO A 101 30.68 -21.69 9.12
CA PRO A 101 30.80 -22.61 8.00
C PRO A 101 30.23 -22.01 6.71
N GLU A 102 30.83 -22.26 5.55
CA GLU A 102 30.38 -21.66 4.27
C GLU A 102 28.89 -21.90 4.00
N TRP A 103 28.37 -23.09 4.33
CA TRP A 103 26.95 -23.42 4.17
C TRP A 103 26.03 -22.57 5.04
N ALA A 104 26.49 -22.10 6.20
CA ALA A 104 25.75 -21.23 7.09
C ALA A 104 25.77 -19.79 6.54
N LYS A 105 26.90 -19.33 5.97
CA LYS A 105 26.97 -18.05 5.24
C LYS A 105 26.00 -18.04 4.05
N THR A 106 26.00 -19.08 3.22
CA THR A 106 25.08 -19.16 2.05
C THR A 106 23.62 -19.23 2.45
N LEU A 107 23.33 -19.86 3.59
CA LEU A 107 21.97 -19.95 4.11
C LEU A 107 21.47 -18.60 4.62
N THR A 108 22.29 -17.90 5.40
CA THR A 108 21.97 -16.55 5.89
C THR A 108 21.72 -15.62 4.71
N GLU A 109 22.57 -15.63 3.68
CA GLU A 109 22.34 -14.82 2.46
C GLU A 109 21.02 -15.13 1.74
N LYS A 110 20.59 -16.41 1.73
CA LYS A 110 19.30 -16.79 1.14
C LYS A 110 18.12 -16.33 1.99
N LEU A 111 18.25 -16.44 3.32
CA LEU A 111 17.23 -15.95 4.26
C LEU A 111 17.10 -14.43 4.18
N ASP A 112 18.22 -13.70 4.08
CA ASP A 112 18.22 -12.24 3.94
C ASP A 112 17.54 -11.81 2.65
N LYS A 113 17.88 -12.42 1.49
CA LYS A 113 17.20 -12.14 0.21
C LYS A 113 15.71 -12.45 0.25
N GLN A 114 15.32 -13.50 0.96
CA GLN A 114 13.91 -13.87 1.10
C GLN A 114 13.17 -12.88 2.01
N ALA A 115 13.81 -12.42 3.08
CA ALA A 115 13.28 -11.36 3.94
C ALA A 115 13.10 -10.05 3.16
N GLU A 116 14.10 -9.63 2.39
CA GLU A 116 14.03 -8.46 1.51
C GLU A 116 12.86 -8.55 0.52
N TYR A 117 12.67 -9.72 -0.11
CA TYR A 117 11.57 -9.95 -1.04
C TYR A 117 10.20 -9.86 -0.35
N ILE A 118 10.06 -10.46 0.84
CA ILE A 118 8.81 -10.39 1.62
C ILE A 118 8.52 -8.95 2.04
N THR A 119 9.52 -8.22 2.52
CA THR A 119 9.38 -6.81 2.87
C THR A 119 8.98 -5.99 1.65
N GLY A 120 9.60 -6.22 0.48
CA GLY A 120 9.23 -5.58 -0.78
C GLY A 120 7.76 -5.81 -1.15
N LEU A 121 7.28 -7.05 -1.08
CA LEU A 121 5.87 -7.37 -1.34
C LEU A 121 4.91 -6.72 -0.35
N GLN A 122 5.28 -6.67 0.94
CA GLN A 122 4.47 -5.99 1.95
C GLN A 122 4.37 -4.48 1.69
N THR A 123 5.49 -3.85 1.36
CA THR A 123 5.53 -2.43 0.99
C THR A 123 4.70 -2.15 -0.26
N GLU A 124 4.81 -2.97 -1.30
CA GLU A 124 4.02 -2.82 -2.53
C GLU A 124 2.51 -2.92 -2.25
N LYS A 125 2.09 -3.87 -1.40
CA LYS A 125 0.69 -4.04 -1.03
C LYS A 125 0.13 -2.83 -0.26
N VAL A 126 0.90 -2.30 0.70
CA VAL A 126 0.52 -1.09 1.44
C VAL A 126 0.42 0.11 0.49
N ASN A 127 1.39 0.27 -0.41
CA ASN A 127 1.37 1.36 -1.39
C ASN A 127 0.16 1.29 -2.32
N LYS A 128 -0.20 0.08 -2.79
CA LYS A 128 -1.40 -0.12 -3.63
C LYS A 128 -2.67 0.26 -2.88
N THR A 129 -2.83 -0.19 -1.64
CA THR A 129 -3.98 0.18 -0.79
C THR A 129 -4.03 1.69 -0.54
N ASN A 130 -2.89 2.33 -0.28
CA ASN A 130 -2.84 3.77 -0.04
C ASN A 130 -3.15 4.58 -1.30
N ALA A 131 -2.72 4.11 -2.47
CA ALA A 131 -3.10 4.72 -3.76
C ALA A 131 -4.62 4.63 -4.00
N GLU A 132 -5.25 3.48 -3.71
CA GLU A 132 -6.70 3.31 -3.81
C GLU A 132 -7.47 4.24 -2.84
N LYS A 133 -6.98 4.38 -1.60
CA LYS A 133 -7.52 5.34 -0.63
C LYS A 133 -7.42 6.78 -1.13
N LEU A 134 -6.25 7.17 -1.66
CA LEU A 134 -6.04 8.52 -2.19
C LEU A 134 -6.98 8.83 -3.36
N VAL A 135 -7.11 7.91 -4.32
CA VAL A 135 -8.04 8.08 -5.45
C VAL A 135 -9.47 8.23 -4.95
N SER A 136 -9.87 7.45 -3.95
CA SER A 136 -11.21 7.55 -3.36
C SER A 136 -11.43 8.93 -2.72
N LYS A 137 -10.48 9.42 -1.94
CA LYS A 137 -10.55 10.75 -1.31
C LYS A 137 -10.59 11.88 -2.34
N LEU A 138 -9.77 11.81 -3.39
CA LEU A 138 -9.77 12.80 -4.48
C LEU A 138 -11.11 12.84 -5.22
N LYS A 139 -11.74 11.68 -5.43
CA LYS A 139 -13.09 11.61 -6.01
C LYS A 139 -14.15 12.21 -5.08
N GLU A 140 -14.06 11.96 -3.77
CA GLU A 140 -14.95 12.58 -2.77
C GLU A 140 -14.81 14.10 -2.73
N LEU A 141 -13.60 14.63 -2.86
CA LEU A 141 -13.31 16.07 -2.95
C LEU A 141 -13.74 16.68 -4.30
N GLY A 142 -14.19 15.87 -5.26
CA GLY A 142 -14.63 16.33 -6.57
C GLY A 142 -13.48 16.77 -7.48
N VAL A 143 -12.26 16.29 -7.25
CA VAL A 143 -11.11 16.58 -8.12
C VAL A 143 -11.27 15.84 -9.44
N ASN A 144 -11.02 16.52 -10.55
CA ASN A 144 -11.03 15.91 -11.88
C ASN A 144 -9.90 14.87 -12.01
N GLU A 145 -10.22 13.70 -12.55
CA GLU A 145 -9.26 12.60 -12.75
C GLU A 145 -8.02 13.00 -13.57
N SER A 146 -8.19 13.95 -14.51
CA SER A 146 -7.09 14.46 -15.34
C SER A 146 -6.01 15.20 -14.51
N PHE A 147 -6.36 15.73 -13.34
CA PHE A 147 -5.40 16.43 -12.47
C PHE A 147 -4.47 15.47 -11.73
N TYR A 148 -4.96 14.29 -11.35
CA TYR A 148 -4.24 13.40 -10.45
C TYR A 148 -3.85 12.06 -11.07
N GLY A 149 -4.42 11.66 -12.20
CA GLY A 149 -4.23 10.32 -12.79
C GLY A 149 -2.77 9.91 -12.96
N LEU A 150 -1.89 10.83 -13.36
CA LEU A 150 -0.44 10.59 -13.47
C LEU A 150 0.31 10.81 -12.15
N HIS A 151 -0.20 11.66 -11.25
CA HIS A 151 0.51 12.08 -10.04
C HIS A 151 0.31 11.15 -8.85
N VAL A 152 -0.71 10.29 -8.89
CA VAL A 152 -1.03 9.30 -7.84
C VAL A 152 -0.22 8.01 -8.00
N GLN A 153 0.16 7.63 -9.22
CA GLN A 153 0.94 6.42 -9.46
C GLN A 153 2.33 6.53 -8.80
N GLY A 154 2.70 5.51 -8.04
CA GLY A 154 4.01 5.43 -7.37
C GLY A 154 4.15 6.30 -6.11
N LYS A 155 3.09 6.99 -5.66
CA LYS A 155 3.10 7.65 -4.35
C LYS A 155 3.07 6.62 -3.24
N THR A 156 3.86 6.87 -2.20
CA THR A 156 3.92 6.08 -0.98
C THR A 156 3.50 6.96 0.19
N PHE A 157 2.72 6.41 1.11
CA PHE A 157 2.25 7.12 2.30
C PHE A 157 2.49 6.25 3.51
N GLU A 158 3.00 6.82 4.60
CA GLU A 158 3.23 6.09 5.84
C GLU A 158 1.99 6.10 6.74
N LYS A 159 1.17 7.15 6.62
CA LYS A 159 -0.02 7.36 7.45
C LYS A 159 -1.22 7.82 6.62
N ASP A 160 -2.41 7.49 7.09
CA ASP A 160 -3.67 7.91 6.46
C ASP A 160 -3.83 9.45 6.48
N ASP A 161 -3.32 10.14 7.51
CA ASP A 161 -3.35 11.62 7.58
C ASP A 161 -2.59 12.29 6.41
N GLU A 162 -1.53 11.65 5.91
CA GLU A 162 -0.74 12.17 4.78
C GLU A 162 -1.51 12.06 3.47
N ILE A 163 -2.34 11.02 3.34
CA ILE A 163 -3.22 10.82 2.18
C ILE A 163 -4.25 11.95 2.12
N ASP A 164 -4.86 12.27 3.26
CA ASP A 164 -5.88 13.32 3.38
C ASP A 164 -5.28 14.72 3.13
N ALA A 165 -4.10 15.00 3.70
CA ALA A 165 -3.39 16.24 3.46
C ALA A 165 -3.04 16.40 1.97
N PHE A 166 -2.50 15.35 1.34
CA PHE A 166 -2.16 15.38 -0.08
C PHE A 166 -3.39 15.58 -0.96
N ALA A 167 -4.49 14.87 -0.68
CA ALA A 167 -5.75 15.03 -1.42
C ALA A 167 -6.28 16.47 -1.34
N THR A 168 -6.17 17.10 -0.17
CA THR A 168 -6.57 18.50 0.05
C THR A 168 -5.70 19.46 -0.77
N THR A 169 -4.38 19.27 -0.75
CA THR A 169 -3.45 20.09 -1.56
C THR A 169 -3.73 19.97 -3.06
N VAL A 170 -4.03 18.77 -3.56
CA VAL A 170 -4.41 18.57 -4.96
C VAL A 170 -5.70 19.31 -5.28
N LYS A 171 -6.69 19.29 -4.38
CA LYS A 171 -7.94 20.02 -4.57
C LYS A 171 -7.73 21.53 -4.63
N GLU A 172 -6.94 22.08 -3.71
CA GLU A 172 -6.59 23.51 -3.71
C GLU A 172 -5.87 23.94 -5.00
N ALA A 173 -4.96 23.10 -5.51
CA ALA A 173 -4.26 23.36 -6.76
C ALA A 173 -5.21 23.37 -7.97
N GLU A 174 -6.18 22.45 -8.02
CA GLU A 174 -7.22 22.42 -9.05
C GLU A 174 -8.09 23.69 -8.98
N ASP A 175 -8.57 24.06 -7.79
CA ASP A 175 -9.44 25.22 -7.61
C ASP A 175 -8.73 26.51 -8.03
N LYS A 176 -7.45 26.65 -7.66
CA LYS A 176 -6.63 27.78 -8.10
C LYS A 176 -6.47 27.81 -9.63
N TYR A 177 -6.18 26.67 -10.25
CA TYR A 177 -6.06 26.59 -11.71
C TYR A 177 -7.36 26.97 -12.43
N LEU A 178 -8.50 26.48 -11.93
CA LEU A 178 -9.82 26.82 -12.49
C LEU A 178 -10.13 28.31 -12.34
N GLN A 179 -9.78 28.90 -11.19
CA GLN A 179 -9.92 30.33 -10.96
C GLN A 179 -9.04 31.16 -11.89
N ASP A 180 -7.75 30.82 -12.01
CA ASP A 180 -6.81 31.52 -12.89
C ASP A 180 -7.26 31.43 -14.35
N THR A 181 -7.67 30.24 -14.80
CA THR A 181 -8.22 30.02 -16.15
C THR A 181 -9.48 30.84 -16.39
N SER A 182 -10.38 30.94 -15.39
CA SER A 182 -11.60 31.73 -15.50
C SER A 182 -11.30 33.23 -15.58
N ASN A 183 -10.39 33.71 -14.74
CA ASN A 183 -9.91 35.09 -14.76
C ASN A 183 -9.28 35.45 -16.10
N GLU A 184 -8.46 34.56 -16.68
CA GLU A 184 -7.84 34.78 -17.97
C GLU A 184 -8.87 34.82 -19.11
N LYS A 185 -9.84 33.91 -19.11
CA LYS A 185 -10.95 33.92 -20.09
C LYS A 185 -11.76 35.22 -20.01
N LEU A 186 -11.97 35.75 -18.80
CA LEU A 186 -12.68 37.02 -18.60
C LEU A 186 -11.90 38.23 -19.13
N LYS A 187 -10.56 38.23 -19.10
CA LYS A 187 -9.76 39.34 -19.65
C LYS A 187 -9.96 39.55 -21.16
N SER A 188 -10.31 38.49 -21.88
CA SER A 188 -10.50 38.51 -23.34
C SER A 188 -11.92 38.89 -23.77
N LYS A 189 -12.88 38.96 -22.85
CA LYS A 189 -14.25 39.41 -23.14
C LYS A 189 -14.35 40.91 -22.92
N ASP A 190 -15.03 41.59 -23.85
CA ASP A 190 -15.43 42.98 -23.66
C ASP A 190 -16.17 43.11 -22.33
N VAL A 191 -15.79 44.11 -21.55
CA VAL A 191 -16.43 44.43 -20.27
C VAL A 191 -17.92 44.60 -20.55
N PRO A 192 -18.83 43.94 -19.78
CA PRO A 192 -20.26 44.10 -19.97
C PRO A 192 -20.64 45.57 -20.04
N LEU A 193 -21.53 45.93 -20.96
CA LEU A 193 -21.94 47.31 -21.23
C LEU A 193 -22.34 48.09 -19.95
N PHE A 194 -22.89 47.37 -18.96
CA PHE A 194 -23.33 47.88 -17.66
C PHE A 194 -22.23 48.01 -16.58
N GLY A 195 -20.98 47.67 -16.88
CA GLY A 195 -19.84 47.72 -15.95
C GLY A 195 -18.70 48.63 -16.41
N GLN A 196 -18.83 49.30 -17.56
CA GLN A 196 -17.85 50.30 -17.97
C GLN A 196 -18.01 51.54 -17.09
N THR A 197 -16.99 51.87 -16.28
CA THR A 197 -16.86 53.24 -15.79
C THR A 197 -16.65 54.13 -17.01
N PRO A 198 -17.57 55.08 -17.29
CA PRO A 198 -17.37 56.02 -18.38
C PRO A 198 -16.02 56.73 -18.15
N LYS A 199 -15.26 56.97 -19.21
CA LYS A 199 -14.11 57.88 -19.12
C LYS A 199 -14.62 59.22 -18.62
N GLU A 200 -13.89 59.86 -17.71
CA GLU A 200 -14.27 61.15 -17.14
C GLU A 200 -14.53 62.16 -18.28
N GLY A 201 -15.78 62.61 -18.40
CA GLY A 201 -16.24 63.51 -19.47
C GLY A 201 -16.98 62.84 -20.64
N GLU A 202 -17.02 61.51 -20.73
CA GLU A 202 -17.81 60.78 -21.74
C GLU A 202 -19.09 60.21 -21.12
N ILE A 203 -20.23 60.42 -21.79
CA ILE A 203 -21.50 59.79 -21.42
C ILE A 203 -21.54 58.35 -21.94
N SER A 204 -22.13 57.44 -21.14
CA SER A 204 -22.32 56.04 -21.56
C SER A 204 -23.08 55.97 -22.90
N PRO A 205 -22.72 55.03 -23.79
CA PRO A 205 -23.42 54.81 -25.07
C PRO A 205 -24.94 54.67 -24.92
N ASP A 206 -25.42 54.11 -23.80
CA ASP A 206 -26.85 53.95 -23.53
C ASP A 206 -27.54 55.27 -23.22
N VAL A 207 -26.87 56.15 -22.46
CA VAL A 207 -27.37 57.50 -22.18
C VAL A 207 -27.41 58.30 -23.48
N ALA A 208 -26.38 58.19 -24.32
CA ALA A 208 -26.36 58.83 -25.64
C ALA A 208 -27.49 58.32 -26.55
N ASN A 209 -27.72 57.01 -26.60
CA ASN A 209 -28.79 56.40 -27.40
C ASN A 209 -30.19 56.74 -26.88
N TYR A 210 -30.39 56.76 -25.55
CA TYR A 210 -31.63 57.17 -24.94
C TYR A 210 -31.96 58.64 -25.26
N ILE A 211 -30.99 59.54 -25.10
CA ILE A 211 -31.13 60.95 -25.46
C ILE A 211 -31.47 61.08 -26.95
N LYS A 212 -30.73 60.40 -27.84
CA LYS A 212 -30.99 60.43 -29.29
C LYS A 212 -32.39 59.96 -29.66
N ASN A 213 -32.86 58.87 -29.07
CA ASN A 213 -34.21 58.35 -29.33
C ASN A 213 -35.31 59.26 -28.77
N LYS A 214 -35.09 59.91 -27.62
CA LYS A 214 -36.07 60.85 -27.07
C LYS A 214 -36.18 62.11 -27.92
N TYR A 215 -35.05 62.70 -28.31
CA TYR A 215 -35.03 63.91 -29.13
C TYR A 215 -35.54 63.67 -30.57
N ASN A 216 -35.25 62.53 -31.18
CA ASN A 216 -35.76 62.21 -32.53
C ASN A 216 -37.28 61.93 -32.57
N ASN A 217 -37.87 61.52 -31.44
CA ASN A 217 -39.31 61.32 -31.32
C ASN A 217 -40.08 62.63 -31.05
N GLU A 218 -39.43 63.65 -30.49
CA GLU A 218 -40.04 64.97 -30.25
C GLU A 218 -40.06 65.86 -31.50
N THR A 219 -39.23 65.59 -32.51
CA THR A 219 -39.21 66.35 -33.78
C THR A 219 -40.18 65.85 -34.86
N ASN A 220 -40.92 64.76 -34.60
CA ASN A 220 -41.84 64.13 -35.57
C ASN A 220 -43.32 64.17 -35.14
N ASN A 221 -43.71 65.12 -34.27
CA ASN A 221 -45.12 65.34 -33.91
C ASN A 221 -45.52 66.80 -34.11
#